data_AF-A0A7X7IAG2-F1
#
_entry.id   AF-A0A7X7IAG2-F1
#
_cell.length_a   1.000
_cell.length_b   1.000
_cell.length_c   1.000
_cell.angle_alpha   90.00
_cell.angle_beta   90.00
_cell.angle_gamma   90.00
#
_symmetry.space_group_name_H-M   'P 1'
#
loop_
_entity.id
_entity.type
_entity.pdbx_description
1 polymer ?
#
loop_
_entity_poly.entity_id
_entity_poly.type
_entity_poly.pdbx_seq_one_letter_code
_entity_poly.pdbx_strand_id
1 'polypeptide(L)'
;MDIASQQGYQAGAPRPQARSMANTIAGGSFSESFVGAASVALAILGLSGVLPFWMATIGVIALGVAFLIEGAAISSTISDLTAADKAGQLDITDIGGGMTTEFLAGLAGITLGILSLLGISSALLLGIAIITFGGAMVMGSPSVAQLNYLSSDRSNISNIQLIAREALGAASNLKLAGGIGTIVLGILAITDLPQYGFVLIGLITAGFTMFVSGSALGTRMVNLFRK
;
A
#
# COMPACT_ATOMS: atom_id res chain seq x y z
N MET A 1 59.34 12.32 -4.50
CA MET A 1 58.23 12.42 -5.48
C MET A 1 57.91 11.00 -5.89
N ASP A 2 56.82 10.44 -5.35
CA ASP A 2 56.35 9.10 -5.68
C ASP A 2 54.87 9.23 -6.06
N ILE A 3 54.60 9.17 -7.36
CA ILE A 3 53.31 9.50 -7.98
C ILE A 3 52.48 8.21 -8.20
N ALA A 4 52.92 7.06 -7.67
CA ALA A 4 52.35 5.76 -8.01
C ALA A 4 51.25 5.21 -7.08
N SER A 5 50.78 5.97 -6.07
CA SER A 5 49.81 5.45 -5.07
C SER A 5 48.35 5.91 -5.23
N GLN A 6 47.95 6.53 -6.35
CA GLN A 6 46.60 7.10 -6.54
C GLN A 6 45.65 6.36 -7.51
N GLN A 7 45.88 5.08 -7.84
CA GLN A 7 44.96 4.33 -8.72
C GLN A 7 44.20 3.21 -8.00
N GLY A 8 43.67 3.53 -6.82
CA GLY A 8 42.76 2.67 -6.05
C GLY A 8 41.31 3.16 -5.99
N TYR A 9 40.87 4.01 -6.91
CA TYR A 9 39.46 4.39 -7.06
C TYR A 9 38.83 3.61 -8.23
N GLN A 10 38.61 2.30 -8.04
CA GLN A 10 37.62 1.60 -8.84
C GLN A 10 36.26 1.86 -8.20
N ALA A 11 35.56 2.85 -8.74
CA ALA A 11 34.14 3.06 -8.50
C ALA A 11 33.40 1.74 -8.76
N GLY A 12 32.89 1.14 -7.68
CA GLY A 12 32.16 -0.12 -7.72
C GLY A 12 30.96 0.01 -8.64
N ALA A 13 30.99 -0.70 -9.76
CA ALA A 13 29.81 -0.91 -10.58
C ALA A 13 28.68 -1.46 -9.69
N PRO A 14 27.44 -0.94 -9.80
CA PRO A 14 26.32 -1.46 -9.02
C PRO A 14 26.16 -2.96 -9.30
N ARG A 15 26.17 -3.78 -8.25
CA ARG A 15 25.99 -5.23 -8.36
C ARG A 15 24.67 -5.54 -9.11
N PRO A 16 24.62 -6.53 -10.01
CA PRO A 16 23.42 -6.87 -10.81
C PRO A 16 22.14 -7.09 -9.99
N GLN A 17 22.27 -7.56 -8.74
CA GLN A 17 21.16 -7.77 -7.81
C GLN A 17 20.44 -6.47 -7.41
N ALA A 18 21.15 -5.34 -7.30
CA ALA A 18 20.54 -4.06 -6.91
C ALA A 18 19.61 -3.48 -8.01
N ARG A 19 19.90 -3.75 -9.29
CA ARG A 19 19.05 -3.34 -10.42
C ARG A 19 17.78 -4.18 -10.53
N SER A 20 17.87 -5.48 -10.24
CA SER A 20 16.69 -6.38 -10.28
C SER A 20 15.71 -6.05 -9.15
N MET A 21 16.23 -5.77 -7.94
CA MET A 21 15.40 -5.43 -6.78
C MET A 21 14.72 -4.07 -6.93
N ALA A 22 15.42 -3.06 -7.48
CA ALA A 22 14.83 -1.76 -7.78
C ALA A 22 13.71 -1.85 -8.84
N ASN A 23 13.87 -2.69 -9.87
CA ASN A 23 12.85 -2.86 -10.91
C ASN A 23 11.60 -3.62 -10.41
N THR A 24 11.74 -4.63 -9.56
CA THR A 24 10.59 -5.38 -9.01
C THR A 24 9.78 -4.53 -8.03
N ILE A 25 10.45 -3.75 -7.17
CA ILE A 25 9.79 -2.86 -6.20
C ILE A 25 9.15 -1.65 -6.91
N ALA A 26 9.79 -1.09 -7.94
CA ALA A 26 9.23 0.00 -8.73
C ALA A 26 7.99 -0.40 -9.55
N GLY A 27 7.95 -1.64 -10.05
CA GLY A 27 6.78 -2.19 -10.73
C GLY A 27 5.57 -2.35 -9.79
N GLY A 28 5.81 -2.73 -8.53
CA GLY A 28 4.77 -2.94 -7.53
C GLY A 28 3.97 -1.69 -7.20
N SER A 29 4.64 -0.60 -6.77
CA SER A 29 3.95 0.63 -6.34
C SER A 29 3.20 1.35 -7.46
N PHE A 30 3.68 1.25 -8.70
CA PHE A 30 2.97 1.80 -9.86
C PHE A 30 1.70 0.99 -10.13
N SER A 31 1.78 -0.34 -10.12
CA SER A 31 0.61 -1.21 -10.35
C SER A 31 -0.47 -1.05 -9.27
N GLU A 32 -0.08 -0.90 -8.01
CA GLU A 32 -1.01 -0.66 -6.89
C GLU A 32 -1.84 0.62 -7.10
N SER A 33 -1.18 1.71 -7.49
CA SER A 33 -1.84 3.00 -7.72
C SER A 33 -2.88 2.90 -8.84
N PHE A 34 -2.56 2.20 -9.93
CA PHE A 34 -3.51 1.99 -11.04
C PHE A 34 -4.72 1.14 -10.63
N VAL A 35 -4.50 0.08 -9.86
CA VAL A 35 -5.60 -0.78 -9.39
C VAL A 35 -6.51 -0.02 -8.40
N GLY A 36 -5.92 0.76 -7.49
CA GLY A 36 -6.67 1.66 -6.61
C GLY A 36 -7.51 2.68 -7.38
N ALA A 37 -6.92 3.32 -8.40
CA ALA A 37 -7.64 4.26 -9.27
C ALA A 37 -8.77 3.59 -10.07
N ALA A 38 -8.57 2.35 -10.54
CA ALA A 38 -9.61 1.59 -11.21
C ALA A 38 -10.81 1.32 -10.28
N SER A 39 -10.56 0.99 -9.00
CA SER A 39 -11.62 0.86 -7.99
C SER A 39 -12.40 2.16 -7.80
N VAL A 40 -11.72 3.32 -7.77
CA VAL A 40 -12.37 4.64 -7.69
C VAL A 40 -13.27 4.88 -8.91
N ALA A 41 -12.78 4.59 -10.11
CA ALA A 41 -13.55 4.76 -11.34
C ALA A 41 -14.81 3.88 -11.35
N LEU A 42 -14.69 2.60 -10.95
CA LEU A 42 -15.84 1.70 -10.80
C LEU A 42 -16.83 2.24 -9.77
N ALA A 43 -16.35 2.74 -8.63
CA ALA A 43 -17.21 3.28 -7.60
C ALA A 43 -18.00 4.51 -8.06
N ILE A 44 -17.36 5.41 -8.83
CA ILE A 44 -18.03 6.56 -9.45
C ILE A 44 -19.11 6.11 -10.43
N LEU A 45 -18.82 5.12 -11.28
CA LEU A 45 -19.81 4.54 -12.20
C LEU A 45 -21.00 3.95 -11.43
N GLY A 46 -20.73 3.21 -10.35
CA GLY A 46 -21.78 2.67 -9.49
C GLY A 46 -22.65 3.76 -8.85
N LEU A 47 -22.05 4.86 -8.38
CA LEU A 47 -22.78 6.00 -7.80
C LEU A 47 -23.61 6.75 -8.85
N SER A 48 -23.20 6.74 -10.11
CA SER A 48 -23.98 7.29 -11.22
C SER A 48 -25.18 6.42 -11.62
N GLY A 49 -25.39 5.28 -10.97
CA GLY A 49 -26.49 4.36 -11.23
C GLY A 49 -26.16 3.26 -12.26
N VAL A 50 -24.92 3.21 -12.77
CA VAL A 50 -24.50 2.16 -13.70
C VAL A 50 -24.28 0.88 -12.91
N LEU A 51 -25.26 -0.02 -12.95
CA LEU A 51 -25.22 -1.36 -12.32
C LEU A 51 -24.52 -1.37 -10.94
N PRO A 52 -25.06 -0.64 -9.93
CA PRO A 52 -24.33 -0.32 -8.69
C PRO A 52 -23.76 -1.54 -7.97
N PHE A 53 -24.52 -2.63 -7.95
CA PHE A 53 -24.10 -3.91 -7.38
C PHE A 53 -22.84 -4.48 -8.06
N TRP A 54 -22.81 -4.51 -9.40
CA TRP A 54 -21.68 -5.06 -10.15
C TRP A 54 -20.44 -4.18 -9.99
N MET A 55 -20.61 -2.86 -10.05
CA MET A 55 -19.52 -1.91 -9.85
C MET A 55 -18.94 -2.00 -8.44
N ALA A 56 -19.79 -2.09 -7.41
CA ALA A 56 -19.35 -2.25 -6.03
C ALA A 56 -18.57 -3.56 -5.84
N THR A 57 -19.07 -4.66 -6.39
CA THR A 57 -18.45 -5.98 -6.18
C THR A 57 -17.13 -6.10 -6.92
N ILE A 58 -17.06 -5.67 -8.18
CA ILE A 58 -15.82 -5.65 -8.95
C ILE A 58 -14.83 -4.65 -8.31
N GLY A 59 -15.31 -3.52 -7.82
CA GLY A 59 -14.51 -2.53 -7.10
C GLY A 59 -13.88 -3.10 -5.83
N VAL A 60 -14.63 -3.84 -5.01
CA VAL A 60 -14.10 -4.55 -3.82
C VAL A 60 -13.02 -5.55 -4.19
N ILE A 61 -13.21 -6.32 -5.27
CA ILE A 61 -12.20 -7.28 -5.75
C ILE A 61 -10.93 -6.54 -6.20
N ALA A 62 -11.09 -5.50 -7.02
CA ALA A 62 -9.97 -4.69 -7.50
C ALA A 62 -9.19 -4.07 -6.32
N LEU A 63 -9.90 -3.47 -5.37
CA LEU A 63 -9.28 -2.92 -4.17
C LEU A 63 -8.57 -4.00 -3.35
N GLY A 64 -9.16 -5.19 -3.22
CA GLY A 64 -8.50 -6.33 -2.57
C GLY A 64 -7.20 -6.75 -3.26
N VAL A 65 -7.14 -6.71 -4.59
CA VAL A 65 -5.91 -6.92 -5.36
C VAL A 65 -4.87 -5.83 -5.07
N ALA A 66 -5.28 -4.57 -4.93
CA ALA A 66 -4.37 -3.49 -4.55
C ALA A 66 -3.74 -3.73 -3.17
N PHE A 67 -4.55 -4.12 -2.17
CA PHE A 67 -4.07 -4.49 -0.83
C PHE A 67 -3.12 -5.70 -0.82
N LEU A 68 -3.38 -6.70 -1.68
CA LEU A 68 -2.45 -7.82 -1.85
C LEU A 68 -1.10 -7.37 -2.37
N ILE A 69 -1.09 -6.50 -3.39
CA ILE A 69 0.15 -5.96 -3.97
C ILE A 69 0.91 -5.13 -2.92
N GLU A 70 0.21 -4.25 -2.19
CA GLU A 70 0.80 -3.42 -1.13
C GLU A 70 1.42 -4.31 -0.04
N GLY A 71 0.67 -5.28 0.48
CA GLY A 71 1.14 -6.19 1.52
C GLY A 71 2.31 -7.06 1.09
N ALA A 72 2.31 -7.53 -0.16
CA ALA A 72 3.42 -8.31 -0.72
C ALA A 72 4.70 -7.47 -0.83
N ALA A 73 4.61 -6.20 -1.24
CA ALA A 73 5.75 -5.29 -1.33
C ALA A 73 6.33 -4.95 0.05
N ILE A 74 5.47 -4.78 1.06
CA ILE A 74 5.91 -4.58 2.46
C ILE A 74 6.63 -5.84 2.96
N SER A 75 6.04 -7.03 2.75
CA SER A 75 6.63 -8.30 3.18
C SER A 75 7.99 -8.59 2.54
N SER A 76 8.16 -8.30 1.24
CA SER A 76 9.46 -8.46 0.57
C SER A 76 10.51 -7.52 1.17
N THR A 77 10.13 -6.27 1.44
CA THR A 77 11.04 -5.28 2.04
C THR A 77 11.49 -5.73 3.44
N ILE A 78 10.57 -6.24 4.27
CA ILE A 78 10.90 -6.78 5.59
C ILE A 78 11.84 -7.98 5.46
N SER A 79 11.56 -8.90 4.53
CA SER A 79 12.39 -10.09 4.30
C SER A 79 13.82 -9.71 3.91
N ASP A 80 14.00 -8.71 3.06
CA ASP A 80 15.32 -8.21 2.65
C ASP A 80 16.09 -7.58 3.82
N LEU A 81 15.40 -6.84 4.70
CA LEU A 81 15.99 -6.24 5.89
C LEU A 81 16.42 -7.32 6.90
N THR A 82 15.60 -8.34 7.12
CA THR A 82 15.95 -9.50 7.96
C THR A 82 17.16 -10.25 7.40
N ALA A 83 17.22 -10.48 6.08
CA ALA A 83 18.34 -11.15 5.43
C ALA A 83 19.63 -10.33 5.48
N ALA A 84 19.54 -9.00 5.52
CA ALA A 84 20.67 -8.11 5.67
C ALA A 84 21.18 -8.01 7.12
N ASP A 85 20.33 -8.30 8.12
CA ASP A 85 20.71 -8.32 9.53
C ASP A 85 21.47 -9.60 9.89
N LYS A 86 22.78 -9.57 9.64
CA LYS A 86 23.71 -10.68 9.96
C LYS A 86 23.95 -10.89 11.46
N ALA A 87 23.52 -9.96 12.32
CA ALA A 87 23.80 -9.98 13.75
C ALA A 87 22.74 -10.75 14.57
N GLY A 88 21.63 -11.16 13.94
CA GLY A 88 20.55 -11.89 14.63
C GLY A 88 19.94 -11.11 15.79
N GLN A 89 20.00 -9.77 15.73
CA GLN A 89 19.64 -8.89 16.83
C GLN A 89 18.23 -8.33 16.67
N LEU A 90 17.66 -8.40 15.46
CA LEU A 90 16.25 -8.16 15.24
C LEU A 90 15.45 -9.44 15.55
N ASP A 91 14.79 -9.46 16.70
CA ASP A 91 13.82 -10.49 17.06
C ASP A 91 12.52 -10.27 16.24
N ILE A 92 12.60 -10.63 14.96
CA ILE A 92 11.50 -10.51 13.98
C ILE A 92 10.51 -11.67 14.12
N THR A 93 10.78 -12.61 15.04
CA THR A 93 9.90 -13.72 15.39
C THR A 93 8.51 -13.26 15.85
N ASP A 94 8.41 -12.04 16.42
CA ASP A 94 7.15 -11.41 16.82
C ASP A 94 6.41 -10.69 15.68
N ILE A 95 7.04 -10.48 14.51
CA ILE A 95 6.37 -9.98 13.31
C ILE A 95 5.70 -11.16 12.62
N GLY A 96 4.54 -11.56 13.16
CA GLY A 96 3.74 -12.73 12.78
C GLY A 96 3.92 -13.22 11.34
N GLY A 97 4.67 -14.30 11.17
CA GLY A 97 4.71 -15.14 9.96
C GLY A 97 5.08 -14.47 8.63
N GLY A 98 5.54 -13.22 8.62
CA GLY A 98 5.84 -12.45 7.40
C GLY A 98 4.60 -11.99 6.61
N MET A 99 3.39 -12.09 7.18
CA MET A 99 2.14 -11.75 6.51
C MET A 99 1.59 -10.44 7.08
N THR A 100 1.45 -9.41 6.24
CA THR A 100 0.99 -8.09 6.69
C THR A 100 -0.54 -8.02 6.78
N THR A 101 -1.06 -7.05 7.53
CA THR A 101 -2.50 -6.82 7.64
C THR A 101 -3.14 -6.46 6.30
N GLU A 102 -2.40 -5.78 5.42
CA GLU A 102 -2.84 -5.46 4.07
C GLU A 102 -3.01 -6.72 3.24
N PHE A 103 -2.08 -7.66 3.31
CA PHE A 103 -2.18 -8.91 2.56
C PHE A 103 -3.42 -9.72 2.98
N LEU A 104 -3.65 -9.83 4.29
CA LEU A 104 -4.84 -10.52 4.82
C LEU A 104 -6.14 -9.82 4.41
N ALA A 105 -6.18 -8.49 4.47
CA ALA A 105 -7.33 -7.72 4.03
C ALA A 105 -7.58 -7.84 2.53
N GLY A 106 -6.51 -7.93 1.72
CA GLY A 106 -6.61 -8.18 0.28
C GLY A 106 -7.27 -9.53 -0.02
N LEU A 107 -6.81 -10.61 0.62
CA LEU A 107 -7.43 -11.93 0.50
C LEU A 107 -8.89 -11.95 0.96
N ALA A 108 -9.16 -11.35 2.12
CA ALA A 108 -10.51 -11.26 2.66
C ALA A 108 -11.43 -10.49 1.71
N GLY A 109 -11.00 -9.33 1.22
CA GLY A 109 -11.75 -8.50 0.28
C GLY A 109 -12.06 -9.22 -1.03
N ILE A 110 -11.09 -9.92 -1.63
CA ILE A 110 -11.32 -10.71 -2.85
C ILE A 110 -12.33 -11.83 -2.58
N THR A 111 -12.17 -12.55 -1.49
CA THR A 111 -13.07 -13.67 -1.13
C THR A 111 -14.49 -13.16 -0.90
N LEU A 112 -14.65 -12.08 -0.13
CA LEU A 112 -15.95 -11.45 0.14
C LEU A 112 -16.59 -10.89 -1.14
N GLY A 113 -15.78 -10.30 -2.02
CA GLY A 113 -16.25 -9.84 -3.34
C GLY A 113 -16.73 -10.99 -4.22
N ILE A 114 -15.99 -12.10 -4.30
CA ILE A 114 -16.41 -13.29 -5.06
C ILE A 114 -17.70 -13.88 -4.48
N LEU A 115 -17.79 -14.04 -3.16
CA LEU A 115 -19.01 -14.53 -2.51
C LEU A 115 -20.21 -13.60 -2.75
N SER A 116 -19.98 -12.28 -2.78
CA SER A 116 -21.00 -11.29 -3.15
C SER A 116 -21.46 -11.46 -4.60
N LEU A 117 -20.57 -11.74 -5.56
CA LEU A 117 -20.93 -12.05 -6.95
C LEU A 117 -21.81 -13.29 -7.07
N LEU A 118 -21.61 -14.26 -6.17
CA LEU A 118 -22.45 -15.47 -6.09
C LEU A 118 -23.82 -15.20 -5.44
N GLY A 119 -24.10 -13.96 -5.03
CA GLY A 119 -25.38 -13.56 -4.43
C GLY A 119 -25.52 -13.92 -2.95
N ILE A 120 -24.42 -14.30 -2.29
CA ILE A 120 -24.44 -14.69 -0.88
C ILE A 120 -24.41 -13.41 -0.03
N SER A 121 -25.55 -12.99 0.50
CA SER A 121 -25.65 -11.87 1.45
C SER A 121 -24.85 -10.63 1.02
N SER A 122 -24.92 -10.29 -0.27
CA SER A 122 -23.99 -9.39 -0.93
C SER A 122 -23.79 -8.05 -0.21
N ALA A 123 -24.86 -7.41 0.23
CA ALA A 123 -24.76 -6.13 0.92
C ALA A 123 -23.98 -6.22 2.24
N LEU A 124 -24.19 -7.28 3.04
CA LEU A 124 -23.43 -7.50 4.27
C LEU A 124 -21.95 -7.80 3.97
N LEU A 125 -21.67 -8.67 2.98
CA LEU A 125 -20.30 -9.03 2.65
C LEU A 125 -19.50 -7.85 2.12
N LEU A 126 -20.10 -7.01 1.28
CA LEU A 126 -19.45 -5.79 0.78
C LEU A 126 -19.21 -4.79 1.91
N GLY A 127 -20.18 -4.59 2.82
CA GLY A 127 -19.99 -3.75 4.01
C GLY A 127 -18.84 -4.24 4.90
N ILE A 128 -18.78 -5.55 5.17
CA ILE A 128 -17.70 -6.17 5.94
C ILE A 128 -16.35 -5.98 5.24
N ALA A 129 -16.28 -6.15 3.91
CA ALA A 129 -15.05 -5.95 3.16
C ALA A 129 -14.51 -4.51 3.31
N ILE A 130 -15.39 -3.52 3.25
CA ILE A 130 -15.03 -2.11 3.46
C ILE A 130 -14.50 -1.87 4.88
N ILE A 131 -15.13 -2.45 5.91
CA ILE A 131 -14.62 -2.41 7.29
C ILE A 131 -13.22 -3.04 7.37
N THR A 132 -13.02 -4.20 6.74
CA THR A 132 -11.73 -4.90 6.73
C THR A 132 -10.63 -4.07 6.08
N PHE A 133 -10.90 -3.44 4.93
CA PHE A 133 -9.94 -2.53 4.29
C PHE A 133 -9.61 -1.33 5.18
N GLY A 134 -10.61 -0.70 5.79
CA GLY A 134 -10.38 0.41 6.72
C GLY A 134 -9.56 -0.02 7.94
N GLY A 135 -9.83 -1.19 8.50
CA GLY A 135 -9.03 -1.79 9.58
C GLY A 135 -7.58 -2.01 9.20
N ALA A 136 -7.31 -2.55 8.01
CA ALA A 136 -5.97 -2.73 7.50
C ALA A 136 -5.22 -1.41 7.31
N MET A 137 -5.90 -0.34 6.87
CA MET A 137 -5.29 0.99 6.75
C MET A 137 -4.90 1.57 8.11
N VAL A 138 -5.77 1.42 9.11
CA VAL A 138 -5.48 1.87 10.48
C VAL A 138 -4.28 1.11 11.06
N MET A 139 -4.25 -0.22 10.91
CA MET A 139 -3.16 -1.05 11.41
C MET A 139 -1.86 -0.87 10.62
N GLY A 140 -1.94 -0.58 9.32
CA GLY A 140 -0.80 -0.37 8.42
C GLY A 140 -0.18 1.03 8.47
N SER A 141 -0.85 2.01 9.09
CA SER A 141 -0.37 3.40 9.21
C SER A 141 1.03 3.54 9.86
N PRO A 142 1.40 2.79 10.91
CA PRO A 142 2.72 2.89 11.55
C PRO A 142 3.89 2.42 10.65
N SER A 143 3.64 1.51 9.71
CA SER A 143 4.67 0.91 8.84
C SER A 143 5.36 1.96 7.95
N VAL A 144 4.62 2.98 7.50
CA VAL A 144 5.15 4.10 6.72
C VAL A 144 6.09 4.98 7.57
N ALA A 145 5.83 5.10 8.87
CA ALA A 145 6.66 5.88 9.79
C ALA A 145 7.98 5.16 10.14
N GLN A 146 7.97 3.83 10.25
CA GLN A 146 9.17 3.04 10.59
C GLN A 146 10.22 3.02 9.45
N LEU A 147 9.78 2.96 8.19
CA LEU A 147 10.69 3.07 7.03
C LEU A 147 11.46 4.41 7.00
N ASN A 148 10.90 5.45 7.62
CA ASN A 148 11.51 6.77 7.73
C ASN A 148 12.65 6.81 8.76
N TYR A 149 12.57 6.00 9.82
CA TYR A 149 13.61 5.93 10.85
C TYR A 149 14.85 5.20 10.33
N LEU A 150 14.66 4.12 9.55
CA LEU A 150 15.75 3.33 8.97
C LEU A 150 16.53 4.05 7.85
N SER A 151 15.88 4.96 7.11
CA SER A 151 16.56 5.80 6.11
C SER A 151 17.36 6.95 6.73
N SER A 152 17.18 7.24 8.02
CA SER A 152 17.83 8.36 8.71
C SER A 152 19.29 8.10 9.08
N ASP A 153 19.72 6.84 9.15
CA ASP A 153 21.00 6.47 9.75
C ASP A 153 22.16 6.45 8.74
N ARG A 154 21.92 6.79 7.46
CA ARG A 154 22.91 6.56 6.38
C ARG A 154 23.40 7.73 5.53
N SER A 155 22.89 8.97 5.59
CA SER A 155 23.55 10.07 4.83
C SER A 155 23.06 11.49 5.14
N ASN A 156 24.03 12.42 5.16
CA ASN A 156 23.97 13.88 5.05
C ASN A 156 22.58 14.51 4.78
N ILE A 157 22.13 15.30 5.76
CA ILE A 157 20.88 16.07 5.77
C ILE A 157 20.87 17.05 4.58
N SER A 158 19.99 16.78 3.61
CA SER A 158 19.69 17.72 2.52
C SER A 158 18.22 18.15 2.62
N ASN A 159 17.89 19.39 2.27
CA ASN A 159 16.53 19.96 2.35
C ASN A 159 15.45 19.10 1.66
N ILE A 160 15.83 18.27 0.69
CA ILE A 160 14.95 17.32 0.00
C ILE A 160 14.45 16.21 0.94
N GLN A 161 15.28 15.75 1.89
CA GLN A 161 14.87 14.74 2.89
C GLN A 161 13.86 15.31 3.89
N LEU A 162 13.96 16.60 4.24
CA LEU A 162 13.04 17.26 5.18
C LEU A 162 11.61 17.32 4.58
N ILE A 163 11.50 17.79 3.33
CA ILE A 163 10.22 17.85 2.60
C ILE A 163 9.64 16.43 2.42
N ALA A 164 10.52 15.45 2.13
CA ALA A 164 10.09 14.06 1.98
C ALA A 164 9.60 13.43 3.30
N ARG A 165 10.11 13.86 4.46
CA ARG A 165 9.62 13.43 5.79
C ARG A 165 8.26 14.00 6.11
N GLU A 166 8.07 15.28 5.84
CA GLU A 166 6.80 15.97 6.07
C GLU A 166 5.70 15.39 5.18
N ALA A 167 6.02 15.11 3.91
CA ALA A 167 5.12 14.42 2.98
C ALA A 167 4.74 13.00 3.44
N LEU A 168 5.67 12.23 4.02
CA LEU A 168 5.36 10.91 4.58
C LEU A 168 4.51 10.98 5.84
N GLY A 169 4.79 11.94 6.72
CA GLY A 169 3.97 12.18 7.91
C GLY A 169 2.52 12.52 7.53
N ALA A 170 2.36 13.37 6.51
CA ALA A 170 1.05 13.67 5.93
C ALA A 170 0.37 12.42 5.34
N ALA A 171 1.10 11.59 4.58
CA ALA A 171 0.56 10.35 4.00
C ALA A 171 0.11 9.33 5.07
N SER A 172 0.87 9.18 6.17
CA SER A 172 0.49 8.32 7.30
C SER A 172 -0.81 8.78 7.95
N ASN A 173 -0.96 10.09 8.17
CA ASN A 173 -2.18 10.65 8.75
C ASN A 173 -3.38 10.49 7.81
N LEU A 174 -3.16 10.60 6.49
CA LEU A 174 -4.19 10.33 5.49
C LEU A 174 -4.60 8.85 5.46
N LYS A 175 -3.66 7.91 5.57
CA LYS A 175 -3.99 6.47 5.64
C LYS A 175 -4.80 6.13 6.89
N LEU A 176 -4.44 6.72 8.04
CA LEU A 176 -5.19 6.56 9.28
C LEU A 176 -6.60 7.16 9.19
N ALA A 177 -6.71 8.43 8.76
CA ALA A 177 -7.99 9.13 8.65
C ALA A 177 -8.90 8.48 7.59
N GLY A 178 -8.33 8.12 6.44
CA GLY A 178 -9.00 7.37 5.38
C GLY A 178 -9.46 6.00 5.87
N GLY A 179 -8.65 5.30 6.66
CA GLY A 179 -9.02 4.03 7.30
C GLY A 179 -10.21 4.16 8.24
N ILE A 180 -10.20 5.14 9.15
CA ILE A 180 -11.31 5.41 10.07
C ILE A 180 -12.59 5.77 9.29
N GLY A 181 -12.49 6.65 8.29
CA GLY A 181 -13.61 7.02 7.44
C GLY A 181 -14.18 5.82 6.68
N THR A 182 -13.31 4.96 6.17
CA THR A 182 -13.70 3.72 5.48
C THR A 182 -14.41 2.76 6.44
N ILE A 183 -13.94 2.58 7.68
CA ILE A 183 -14.64 1.77 8.70
C ILE A 183 -16.05 2.30 8.95
N VAL A 184 -16.19 3.61 9.17
CA VAL A 184 -17.51 4.24 9.41
C VAL A 184 -18.44 4.01 8.22
N LEU A 185 -17.96 4.20 7.00
CA LEU A 185 -18.74 3.94 5.78
C LEU A 185 -19.13 2.47 5.64
N GLY A 186 -18.26 1.53 6.01
CA GLY A 186 -18.58 0.11 6.03
C GLY A 186 -19.64 -0.25 7.07
N ILE A 187 -19.62 0.38 8.25
CA ILE A 187 -20.67 0.22 9.27
C ILE A 187 -22.01 0.77 8.75
N LEU A 188 -22.00 1.95 8.12
CA LEU A 188 -23.22 2.54 7.54
C LEU A 188 -23.75 1.67 6.37
N ALA A 189 -22.86 1.09 5.56
CA ALA A 189 -23.23 0.20 4.48
C ALA A 189 -24.00 -1.06 4.95
N ILE A 190 -23.71 -1.56 6.15
CA ILE A 190 -24.46 -2.68 6.74
C ILE A 190 -25.91 -2.27 7.05
N THR A 191 -26.16 -0.99 7.36
CA THR A 191 -27.49 -0.47 7.68
C THR A 191 -28.28 0.03 6.46
N ASP A 192 -27.61 0.27 5.32
CA ASP A 192 -28.16 0.92 4.14
C ASP A 192 -28.83 -0.05 3.15
N LEU A 193 -29.56 -1.05 3.65
CA LEU A 193 -30.19 -2.04 2.78
C LEU A 193 -31.40 -1.44 2.03
N PRO A 194 -31.51 -1.55 0.69
CA PRO A 194 -30.65 -2.26 -0.30
C PRO A 194 -29.71 -1.35 -1.13
N GLN A 195 -29.43 -0.13 -0.68
CA GLN A 195 -28.61 0.85 -1.40
C GLN A 195 -27.11 0.55 -1.23
N TYR A 196 -26.36 0.57 -2.34
CA TYR A 196 -24.90 0.35 -2.32
C TYR A 196 -24.11 1.66 -2.14
N GLY A 197 -24.78 2.73 -1.70
CA GLY A 197 -24.21 4.08 -1.66
C GLY A 197 -22.97 4.16 -0.79
N PHE A 198 -23.08 3.76 0.48
CA PHE A 198 -21.95 3.82 1.41
C PHE A 198 -20.81 2.84 1.05
N VAL A 199 -21.11 1.70 0.41
CA VAL A 199 -20.07 0.79 -0.10
C VAL A 199 -19.24 1.49 -1.17
N LEU A 200 -19.90 2.12 -2.15
CA LEU A 200 -19.23 2.81 -3.25
C LEU A 200 -18.44 4.02 -2.75
N ILE A 201 -19.00 4.80 -1.82
CA ILE A 201 -18.26 5.90 -1.18
C ILE A 201 -17.04 5.36 -0.41
N GLY A 202 -17.19 4.24 0.31
CA GLY A 202 -16.09 3.55 0.98
C GLY A 202 -14.98 3.14 0.01
N LEU A 203 -15.33 2.61 -1.16
CA LEU A 203 -14.37 2.27 -2.23
C LEU A 203 -13.63 3.50 -2.77
N ILE A 204 -14.32 4.63 -2.90
CA ILE A 204 -13.67 5.90 -3.30
C ILE A 204 -12.67 6.32 -2.23
N THR A 205 -13.09 6.35 -0.96
CA THR A 205 -12.22 6.77 0.15
C THR A 205 -10.98 5.88 0.26
N ALA A 206 -11.16 4.55 0.28
CA ALA A 206 -10.05 3.62 0.37
C ALA A 206 -9.16 3.65 -0.88
N GLY A 207 -9.75 3.60 -2.08
CA GLY A 207 -9.02 3.61 -3.34
C GLY A 207 -8.23 4.91 -3.56
N PHE A 208 -8.81 6.07 -3.21
CA PHE A 208 -8.12 7.36 -3.27
C PHE A 208 -6.95 7.42 -2.27
N THR A 209 -7.16 6.93 -1.06
CA THR A 209 -6.10 6.91 -0.04
C THR A 209 -4.93 6.03 -0.47
N MET A 210 -5.19 4.86 -1.07
CA MET A 210 -4.15 4.01 -1.67
C MET A 210 -3.45 4.69 -2.85
N PHE A 211 -4.20 5.35 -3.74
CA PHE A 211 -3.63 6.07 -4.88
C PHE A 211 -2.66 7.18 -4.44
N VAL A 212 -3.05 7.96 -3.42
CA VAL A 212 -2.18 9.01 -2.85
C VAL A 212 -0.96 8.40 -2.16
N SER A 213 -1.12 7.31 -1.41
CA SER A 213 0.00 6.61 -0.76
C SER A 213 1.00 6.03 -1.78
N GLY A 214 0.52 5.34 -2.81
CA GLY A 214 1.33 4.71 -3.85
C GLY A 214 2.07 5.72 -4.74
N SER A 215 1.45 6.86 -5.07
CA SER A 215 2.09 7.92 -5.86
C SER A 215 3.24 8.63 -5.11
N ALA A 216 3.12 8.79 -3.78
CA ALA A 216 4.20 9.33 -2.95
C ALA A 216 5.45 8.43 -2.94
N LEU A 217 5.27 7.11 -3.02
CA LEU A 217 6.37 6.14 -3.12
C LEU A 217 6.98 6.12 -4.53
N GLY A 218 6.15 6.13 -5.58
CA GLY A 218 6.61 6.11 -6.97
C GLY A 218 7.48 7.31 -7.35
N THR A 219 7.15 8.50 -6.85
CA THR A 219 7.94 9.73 -7.10
C THR A 219 9.34 9.70 -6.50
N ARG A 220 9.54 8.99 -5.37
CA ARG A 220 10.89 8.81 -4.78
C ARG A 220 11.79 7.96 -5.67
N MET A 221 11.24 6.95 -6.33
CA MET A 221 12.02 6.06 -7.19
C MET A 221 12.46 6.74 -8.48
N VAL A 222 11.58 7.50 -9.14
CA VAL A 222 11.94 8.26 -10.35
C VAL A 222 13.07 9.25 -10.08
N ASN A 223 13.10 9.85 -8.89
CA ASN A 223 14.18 10.77 -8.49
C ASN A 223 15.50 10.07 -8.16
N LEU A 224 15.49 8.79 -7.76
CA LEU A 224 16.71 7.99 -7.57
C LEU A 224 17.35 7.58 -8.90
N PHE A 225 16.56 7.39 -9.97
CA PHE A 225 17.07 7.09 -11.32
C PHE A 225 17.57 8.33 -12.09
N ARG A 226 17.31 9.55 -11.60
CA ARG A 226 17.81 10.81 -12.20
C ARG A 226 19.15 11.30 -11.62
N LYS A 227 19.79 10.52 -10.73
CA LYS A 227 21.17 10.75 -10.26
C LYS A 227 22.10 9.69 -10.83
#